data_AF-A0A935JPM2-F1
#
_entry.id   AF-A0A935JPM2-F1
#
_cell.length_a   1.000
_cell.length_b   1.000
_cell.length_c   1.000
_cell.angle_alpha   90.00
_cell.angle_beta   90.00
_cell.angle_gamma   90.00
#
_symmetry.space_group_name_H-M   'P 1'
#
loop_
_entity.id
_entity.type
_entity.pdbx_description
1 polymer ?
#
loop_
_entity_poly.entity_id
_entity_poly.type
_entity_poly.pdbx_seq_one_letter_code
_entity_poly.pdbx_strand_id
1 'polypeptide(L)'
;MMKAIILFIVLISAFVFAGCGGGASNSQNEQNTDTNSAKPAAQNLAVGERPQKIKDLMAARGEQETAEPTIKVLEPKANAMLTSAVVKVKLEIGGDLKGYMPGMNAETHTGNHIHVILDNQPYEAYYNLGSEFELRNVVDGEHTLRVFPSRPWHESYKNEGAFQIVKFTVKNGGGDKTKPTTTSNGNTMANAANTSADPKPTPEGKDMQNSTAGPVDATKPLLTYSRPKGEYKGDDTKAVMIDFWLSNAKLKGDGGDYRVSWSVDGSEAKFIDKWEPIWLTGWAAGKHKIVLTLVDKYGKIVDNGGFNATVREITITK
;
A
#
# COMPACT_ATOMS: atom_id res chain seq x y z
N MET A 1 -25.54 -84.55 -23.08
CA MET A 1 -26.75 -84.25 -22.28
C MET A 1 -26.46 -83.03 -21.40
N MET A 2 -27.42 -82.09 -21.32
CA MET A 2 -27.71 -81.09 -20.26
C MET A 2 -26.65 -80.81 -19.17
N LYS A 3 -26.47 -79.63 -18.59
CA LYS A 3 -26.95 -78.24 -18.72
C LYS A 3 -26.13 -77.48 -17.65
N ALA A 4 -25.80 -76.22 -17.93
CA ALA A 4 -25.62 -75.06 -17.02
C ALA A 4 -24.77 -75.19 -15.73
N ILE A 5 -23.93 -74.18 -15.50
CA ILE A 5 -24.18 -73.10 -14.51
C ILE A 5 -23.06 -72.04 -14.67
N ILE A 6 -23.50 -70.79 -14.83
CA ILE A 6 -22.65 -69.58 -14.89
C ILE A 6 -22.50 -69.08 -13.45
N LEU A 7 -21.26 -68.88 -12.99
CA LEU A 7 -20.96 -68.02 -11.85
C LEU A 7 -19.65 -67.28 -12.15
N PHE A 8 -19.76 -65.97 -12.40
CA PHE A 8 -18.63 -65.08 -12.65
C PHE A 8 -18.19 -64.48 -11.31
N ILE A 9 -16.98 -64.80 -10.86
CA ILE A 9 -16.28 -64.09 -9.78
C ILE A 9 -15.08 -63.39 -10.42
N VAL A 10 -15.11 -62.06 -10.42
CA VAL A 10 -14.05 -61.19 -10.94
C VAL A 10 -12.92 -61.16 -9.90
N LEU A 11 -11.76 -61.69 -10.29
CA LEU A 11 -10.51 -61.63 -9.53
C LEU A 11 -9.73 -60.37 -9.96
N ILE A 12 -9.47 -59.47 -9.02
CA ILE A 12 -8.61 -58.30 -9.20
C ILE A 12 -7.16 -58.74 -9.00
N SER A 13 -6.33 -58.65 -10.03
CA SER A 13 -4.88 -58.84 -9.94
C SER A 13 -4.14 -57.63 -10.50
N ALA A 14 -3.34 -57.01 -9.63
CA ALA A 14 -2.53 -55.84 -9.87
C ALA A 14 -1.46 -56.07 -10.94
N PHE A 15 -1.31 -55.11 -11.86
CA PHE A 15 -0.16 -55.01 -12.75
C PHE A 15 0.63 -53.73 -12.43
N VAL A 16 1.90 -53.94 -12.10
CA VAL A 16 2.93 -52.91 -12.00
C VAL A 16 3.43 -52.59 -13.41
N PHE A 17 3.46 -51.31 -13.78
CA PHE A 17 4.28 -50.82 -14.88
C PHE A 17 5.24 -49.75 -14.35
N ALA A 18 6.53 -50.01 -14.48
CA ALA A 18 7.58 -49.02 -14.43
C ALA A 18 7.71 -48.37 -15.81
N GLY A 19 7.75 -47.04 -15.84
CA GLY A 19 8.10 -46.25 -17.02
C GLY A 19 8.97 -45.08 -16.60
N CYS A 20 10.21 -45.02 -17.10
CA CYS A 20 11.07 -43.85 -17.04
C CYS A 20 10.92 -43.03 -18.32
N GLY A 21 10.81 -41.71 -18.21
CA GLY A 21 11.02 -40.80 -19.34
C GLY A 21 10.53 -39.37 -19.11
N GLY A 22 11.44 -38.41 -19.33
CA GLY A 22 11.10 -37.07 -19.79
C GLY A 22 11.17 -35.97 -18.74
N GLY A 23 12.23 -35.16 -18.82
CA GLY A 23 12.44 -33.99 -17.96
C GLY A 23 11.35 -32.92 -18.12
N ALA A 24 10.92 -32.42 -16.96
CA ALA A 24 10.24 -31.15 -16.84
C ALA A 24 11.12 -30.25 -15.97
N SER A 25 11.48 -29.09 -16.50
CA SER A 25 12.13 -28.00 -15.76
C SER A 25 11.18 -27.56 -14.65
N ASN A 26 11.41 -28.05 -13.45
CA ASN A 26 10.67 -27.64 -12.27
C ASN A 26 11.35 -26.37 -11.76
N SER A 27 10.74 -25.22 -11.99
CA SER A 27 11.07 -23.99 -11.28
C SER A 27 10.78 -24.23 -9.81
N GLN A 28 11.80 -24.61 -9.05
CA GLN A 28 11.71 -24.60 -7.60
C GLN A 28 11.51 -23.15 -7.18
N ASN A 29 10.30 -22.88 -6.71
CA ASN A 29 9.98 -21.75 -5.88
C ASN A 29 10.86 -21.91 -4.63
N GLU A 30 11.98 -21.20 -4.57
CA GLU A 30 12.81 -21.11 -3.37
C GLU A 30 11.94 -20.51 -2.27
N GLN A 31 11.43 -21.40 -1.43
CA GLN A 31 10.84 -21.06 -0.16
C GLN A 31 11.98 -20.56 0.70
N ASN A 32 12.21 -19.25 0.68
CA ASN A 32 13.17 -18.59 1.54
C ASN A 32 12.68 -18.75 2.99
N THR A 33 13.13 -19.81 3.65
CA THR A 33 12.90 -20.04 5.07
C THR A 33 13.82 -19.11 5.84
N ASP A 34 13.35 -17.90 6.08
CA ASP A 34 13.97 -16.96 7.01
C ASP A 34 13.75 -17.49 8.44
N THR A 35 14.59 -18.45 8.84
CA THR A 35 14.60 -19.05 10.17
C THR A 35 15.27 -18.12 11.17
N ASN A 36 14.65 -16.97 11.47
CA ASN A 36 14.87 -16.22 12.71
C ASN A 36 13.89 -15.05 12.98
N SER A 37 12.65 -15.10 12.48
CA SER A 37 11.61 -14.23 13.03
C SER A 37 10.90 -14.96 14.17
N ALA A 38 11.17 -14.54 15.41
CA ALA A 38 10.38 -14.96 16.56
C ALA A 38 8.89 -14.77 16.23
N LYS A 39 8.05 -15.77 16.51
CA LYS A 39 6.61 -15.66 16.33
C LYS A 39 6.13 -14.34 16.98
N PRO A 40 5.46 -13.44 16.24
CA PRO A 40 4.99 -12.18 16.79
C PRO A 40 4.19 -12.44 18.06
N ALA A 41 4.42 -11.60 19.08
CA ALA A 41 3.75 -11.74 20.37
C ALA A 41 2.23 -11.80 20.16
N ALA A 42 1.54 -12.66 20.92
CA ALA A 42 0.10 -12.80 20.81
C ALA A 42 -0.57 -11.43 21.00
N GLN A 43 -1.24 -10.94 19.96
CA GLN A 43 -1.94 -9.66 19.93
C GLN A 43 -3.43 -9.88 19.72
N ASN A 44 -4.25 -9.08 20.40
CA ASN A 44 -5.70 -9.13 20.29
C ASN A 44 -6.20 -7.89 19.54
N LEU A 45 -5.96 -7.87 18.22
CA LEU A 45 -6.32 -6.73 17.40
C LEU A 45 -7.82 -6.65 17.16
N ALA A 46 -8.39 -5.52 17.53
CA ALA A 46 -9.80 -5.19 17.33
C ALA A 46 -9.96 -3.85 16.61
N VAL A 47 -11.01 -3.73 15.81
CA VAL A 47 -11.44 -2.45 15.28
C VAL A 47 -12.10 -1.68 16.43
N GLY A 48 -11.46 -0.59 16.84
CA GLY A 48 -11.95 0.32 17.88
C GLY A 48 -12.56 1.59 17.28
N GLU A 49 -13.04 2.46 18.17
CA GLU A 49 -13.46 3.80 17.75
C GLU A 49 -12.28 4.68 17.35
N ARG A 50 -12.58 5.71 16.54
CA ARG A 50 -11.67 6.83 16.29
C ARG A 50 -11.20 7.41 17.64
N PRO A 51 -9.88 7.57 17.86
CA PRO A 51 -9.36 8.09 19.13
C PRO A 51 -9.91 9.47 19.46
N GLN A 52 -10.13 9.74 20.76
CA GLN A 52 -10.67 11.02 21.20
C GLN A 52 -9.81 12.20 20.74
N LYS A 53 -8.48 12.10 20.84
CA LYS A 53 -7.53 13.10 20.31
C LYS A 53 -7.80 13.44 18.84
N ILE A 54 -8.16 12.45 18.01
CA ILE A 54 -8.48 12.68 16.59
C ILE A 54 -9.85 13.35 16.44
N LYS A 55 -10.85 12.92 17.22
CA LYS A 55 -12.18 13.58 17.25
C LYS A 55 -12.05 15.06 17.65
N ASP A 56 -11.22 15.36 18.64
CA ASP A 56 -10.96 16.73 19.11
C ASP A 56 -10.24 17.55 18.03
N LEU A 57 -9.23 16.96 17.35
CA LEU A 57 -8.56 17.60 16.22
C LEU A 57 -9.54 17.89 15.07
N MET A 58 -10.44 16.97 14.72
CA MET A 58 -11.47 17.23 13.72
C MET A 58 -12.39 18.38 14.12
N ALA A 59 -12.86 18.39 15.37
CA ALA A 59 -13.74 19.46 15.87
C ALA A 59 -13.04 20.83 15.85
N ALA A 60 -11.76 20.88 16.23
CA ALA A 60 -10.96 22.10 16.24
C ALA A 60 -10.69 22.67 14.83
N ARG A 61 -10.83 21.85 13.78
CA ARG A 61 -10.61 22.29 12.39
C ARG A 61 -11.74 23.14 11.82
N GLY A 62 -12.92 23.15 12.46
CA GLY A 62 -14.06 23.93 12.02
C GLY A 62 -14.41 23.65 10.55
N GLU A 63 -14.52 24.70 9.74
CA GLU A 63 -14.93 24.61 8.35
C GLU A 63 -14.00 23.75 7.46
N GLN A 64 -12.70 23.67 7.81
CA GLN A 64 -11.72 22.86 7.07
C GLN A 64 -12.04 21.36 7.07
N GLU A 65 -12.80 20.89 8.06
CA GLU A 65 -13.19 19.48 8.12
C GLU A 65 -14.19 19.12 7.02
N THR A 66 -14.96 20.11 6.54
CA THR A 66 -15.93 19.94 5.45
C THR A 66 -15.39 20.38 4.09
N ALA A 67 -14.08 20.59 4.00
CA ALA A 67 -13.39 20.91 2.75
C ALA A 67 -13.44 19.71 1.77
N GLU A 68 -13.54 20.01 0.49
CA GLU A 68 -13.50 19.05 -0.62
C GLU A 68 -12.35 19.44 -1.57
N PRO A 69 -11.09 19.24 -1.14
CA PRO A 69 -9.93 19.59 -1.95
C PRO A 69 -9.88 18.72 -3.20
N THR A 70 -9.56 19.33 -4.33
CA THR A 70 -9.17 18.64 -5.55
C THR A 70 -7.67 18.80 -5.79
N ILE A 71 -7.03 17.79 -6.35
CA ILE A 71 -5.59 17.78 -6.62
C ILE A 71 -5.35 17.52 -8.11
N LYS A 72 -4.38 18.23 -8.69
CA LYS A 72 -3.93 18.03 -10.05
C LYS A 72 -2.41 17.93 -10.12
N VAL A 73 -1.92 16.90 -10.79
CA VAL A 73 -0.51 16.76 -11.16
C VAL A 73 -0.30 17.55 -12.45
N LEU A 74 0.48 18.63 -12.36
CA LEU A 74 0.90 19.43 -13.50
C LEU A 74 2.16 18.87 -14.15
N GLU A 75 3.09 18.38 -13.33
CA GLU A 75 4.29 17.65 -13.76
C GLU A 75 4.56 16.47 -12.79
N PRO A 76 5.05 15.33 -13.29
CA PRO A 76 5.23 15.02 -14.71
C PRO A 76 3.88 14.91 -15.42
N LYS A 77 3.84 15.20 -16.73
CA LYS A 77 2.63 14.94 -17.53
C LYS A 77 2.35 13.46 -17.66
N ALA A 78 1.08 13.10 -17.81
CA ALA A 78 0.67 11.73 -18.09
C ALA A 78 1.37 11.17 -19.34
N ASN A 79 1.97 10.00 -19.18
CA ASN A 79 2.76 9.27 -20.16
C ASN A 79 4.00 10.03 -20.68
N ALA A 80 4.52 11.00 -19.91
CA ALA A 80 5.74 11.71 -20.29
C ALA A 80 6.94 10.76 -20.37
N MET A 81 7.77 10.97 -21.39
CA MET A 81 9.08 10.32 -21.53
C MET A 81 10.16 11.29 -21.03
N LEU A 82 10.73 11.01 -19.87
CA LEU A 82 11.74 11.83 -19.21
C LEU A 82 13.13 11.26 -19.46
N THR A 83 14.11 12.14 -19.65
CA THR A 83 15.52 11.77 -19.88
C THR A 83 16.42 12.18 -18.72
N SER A 84 15.85 12.28 -17.52
CA SER A 84 16.52 12.72 -16.30
C SER A 84 16.07 11.84 -15.13
N ALA A 85 17.03 11.41 -14.31
CA ALA A 85 16.77 10.75 -13.03
C ALA A 85 16.29 11.72 -11.94
N VAL A 86 16.25 13.03 -12.22
CA VAL A 86 15.56 14.03 -11.42
C VAL A 86 14.22 14.33 -12.08
N VAL A 87 13.14 13.97 -11.39
CA VAL A 87 11.76 14.16 -11.84
C VAL A 87 11.09 15.21 -10.97
N LYS A 88 10.64 16.30 -11.60
CA LYS A 88 9.92 17.37 -10.92
C LYS A 88 8.45 16.98 -10.76
N VAL A 89 7.95 17.14 -9.54
CA VAL A 89 6.55 16.96 -9.19
C VAL A 89 5.96 18.33 -8.88
N LYS A 90 5.08 18.79 -9.76
CA LYS A 90 4.35 20.05 -9.59
C LYS A 90 2.87 19.74 -9.43
N LEU A 91 2.30 20.21 -8.34
CA LEU A 91 0.90 19.97 -8.00
C LEU A 91 0.14 21.29 -7.95
N GLU A 92 -1.13 21.23 -8.31
CA GLU A 92 -2.11 22.31 -8.14
C GLU A 92 -3.24 21.78 -7.26
N ILE A 93 -3.66 22.60 -6.31
CA ILE A 93 -4.79 22.28 -5.43
C ILE A 93 -5.94 23.25 -5.68
N GLY A 94 -7.16 22.73 -5.68
CA GLY A 94 -8.38 23.50 -5.88
C GLY A 94 -9.58 22.86 -5.18
N GLY A 95 -10.78 23.08 -5.72
CA GLY A 95 -12.03 22.61 -5.10
C GLY A 95 -12.55 23.55 -4.03
N ASP A 96 -13.49 23.07 -3.22
CA ASP A 96 -13.99 23.83 -2.07
C ASP A 96 -13.04 23.65 -0.89
N LEU A 97 -12.10 24.57 -0.77
CA LEU A 97 -11.03 24.43 0.21
C LEU A 97 -11.49 24.72 1.64
N LYS A 98 -12.50 25.56 1.89
CA LYS A 98 -12.94 25.94 3.25
C LYS A 98 -11.79 26.16 4.27
N GLY A 99 -10.74 26.85 3.84
CA GLY A 99 -9.53 27.10 4.65
C GLY A 99 -8.50 25.97 4.67
N TYR A 100 -8.74 24.85 3.99
CA TYR A 100 -7.73 23.85 3.68
C TYR A 100 -6.62 24.51 2.85
N MET A 101 -5.42 24.50 3.41
CA MET A 101 -4.18 24.79 2.69
C MET A 101 -3.11 23.84 3.19
N PRO A 102 -2.32 23.19 2.30
CA PRO A 102 -1.14 22.46 2.73
C PRO A 102 -0.18 23.40 3.45
N GLY A 103 0.36 22.93 4.58
CA GLY A 103 1.28 23.70 5.40
C GLY A 103 1.58 22.98 6.69
N MET A 104 2.82 23.06 7.15
CA MET A 104 3.25 22.51 8.44
C MET A 104 3.27 23.63 9.47
N ASN A 105 2.60 23.41 10.61
CA ASN A 105 2.75 24.26 11.77
C ASN A 105 4.13 24.01 12.40
N ALA A 106 4.88 25.08 12.66
CA ALA A 106 6.26 25.00 13.13
C ALA A 106 6.41 24.47 14.57
N GLU A 107 5.38 24.63 15.41
CA GLU A 107 5.41 24.19 16.81
C GLU A 107 5.04 22.70 16.90
N THR A 108 3.91 22.33 16.28
CA THR A 108 3.37 20.97 16.38
C THR A 108 4.00 20.01 15.37
N HIS A 109 4.68 20.51 14.34
CA HIS A 109 5.19 19.71 13.22
C HIS A 109 4.10 18.91 12.51
N THR A 110 2.87 19.42 12.53
CA THR A 110 1.71 18.81 11.85
C THR A 110 1.00 19.84 10.98
N GLY A 111 0.18 19.35 10.05
CA GLY A 111 -0.68 20.19 9.25
C GLY A 111 -1.16 19.49 8.00
N ASN A 112 -2.03 20.14 7.25
CA ASN A 112 -2.53 19.58 6.00
C ASN A 112 -1.37 19.37 5.03
N HIS A 113 -1.38 18.28 4.28
CA HIS A 113 -0.30 17.93 3.37
C HIS A 113 -0.79 17.00 2.27
N ILE A 114 0.03 16.83 1.24
CA ILE A 114 -0.23 15.88 0.17
C ILE A 114 0.60 14.62 0.44
N HIS A 115 0.00 13.44 0.37
CA HIS A 115 0.76 12.19 0.28
C HIS A 115 1.21 12.05 -1.16
N VAL A 116 2.53 11.94 -1.37
CA VAL A 116 3.13 11.70 -2.68
C VAL A 116 3.73 10.30 -2.67
N ILE A 117 3.26 9.43 -3.56
CA ILE A 117 3.67 8.03 -3.65
C ILE A 117 4.26 7.77 -5.02
N LEU A 118 5.48 7.21 -5.06
CA LEU A 118 6.09 6.70 -6.27
C LEU A 118 5.99 5.17 -6.29
N ASP A 119 5.48 4.62 -7.39
CA ASP A 119 5.23 3.18 -7.59
C ASP A 119 4.43 2.60 -6.42
N ASN A 120 4.71 1.38 -5.95
CA ASN A 120 3.99 0.80 -4.82
C ASN A 120 4.67 1.01 -3.45
N GLN A 121 5.30 2.16 -3.26
CA GLN A 121 6.03 2.51 -2.05
C GLN A 121 5.18 3.30 -1.04
N PRO A 122 5.60 3.37 0.24
CA PRO A 122 5.07 4.36 1.17
C PRO A 122 5.15 5.80 0.66
N TYR A 123 4.22 6.64 1.11
CA TYR A 123 4.17 8.05 0.71
C TYR A 123 5.28 8.87 1.37
N GLU A 124 5.64 10.01 0.80
CA GLU A 124 6.25 11.13 1.52
C GLU A 124 5.25 12.27 1.65
N ALA A 125 5.30 12.97 2.79
CA ALA A 125 4.40 14.08 3.07
C ALA A 125 4.93 15.38 2.46
N TYR A 126 4.11 16.00 1.62
CA TYR A 126 4.44 17.25 0.96
C TYR A 126 3.59 18.41 1.51
N TYR A 127 4.24 19.28 2.30
CA TYR A 127 3.57 20.36 3.04
C TYR A 127 3.56 21.71 2.32
N ASN A 128 4.48 21.96 1.37
CA ASN A 128 4.65 23.29 0.79
C ASN A 128 4.57 23.26 -0.74
N LEU A 129 3.38 23.48 -1.28
CA LEU A 129 3.15 23.53 -2.74
C LEU A 129 3.89 24.68 -3.46
N GLY A 130 4.42 25.68 -2.73
CA GLY A 130 5.20 26.77 -3.30
C GLY A 130 6.65 26.42 -3.60
N SER A 131 7.16 25.30 -3.05
CA SER A 131 8.48 24.77 -3.40
C SER A 131 8.35 23.78 -4.56
N GLU A 132 9.44 23.37 -5.20
CA GLU A 132 9.40 22.22 -6.11
C GLU A 132 9.59 20.93 -5.30
N PHE A 133 8.70 19.94 -5.47
CA PHE A 133 8.94 18.60 -4.97
C PHE A 133 9.72 17.84 -6.04
N GLU A 134 10.92 17.36 -5.71
CA GLU A 134 11.77 16.63 -6.65
C GLU A 134 11.96 15.19 -6.18
N LEU A 135 11.75 14.25 -7.10
CA LEU A 135 12.21 12.88 -6.97
C LEU A 135 13.61 12.79 -7.59
N ARG A 136 14.62 12.47 -6.80
CA ARG A 136 16.02 12.31 -7.22
C ARG A 136 16.37 10.83 -7.30
N ASN A 137 17.23 10.49 -8.26
CA ASN A 137 17.63 9.10 -8.52
C ASN A 137 16.44 8.19 -8.88
N VAL A 138 15.53 8.68 -9.72
CA VAL A 138 14.51 7.85 -10.37
C VAL A 138 15.22 7.02 -11.45
N VAL A 139 15.16 5.70 -11.32
CA VAL A 139 15.81 4.76 -12.24
C VAL A 139 15.08 4.71 -13.58
N ASP A 140 15.74 4.21 -14.63
CA ASP A 140 15.07 4.00 -15.92
C ASP A 140 13.96 2.94 -15.80
N GLY A 141 12.78 3.23 -16.36
CA GLY A 141 11.59 2.38 -16.27
C GLY A 141 10.28 3.16 -16.38
N GLU A 142 9.16 2.42 -16.43
CA GLU A 142 7.83 3.00 -16.22
C GLU A 142 7.60 3.20 -14.72
N HIS A 143 7.06 4.35 -14.35
CA HIS A 143 6.74 4.72 -12.98
C HIS A 143 5.30 5.21 -12.86
N THR A 144 4.74 5.03 -11.66
CA THR A 144 3.40 5.46 -11.30
C THR A 144 3.45 6.42 -10.11
N LEU A 145 3.12 7.68 -10.32
CA LEU A 145 2.94 8.69 -9.28
C LEU A 145 1.48 8.69 -8.81
N ARG A 146 1.25 8.65 -7.50
CA ARG A 146 -0.08 8.80 -6.88
C ARG A 146 -0.04 9.90 -5.84
N VAL A 147 -1.04 10.78 -5.86
CA VAL A 147 -1.13 11.90 -4.93
C VAL A 147 -2.53 12.08 -4.37
N PHE A 148 -2.64 12.43 -3.09
CA PHE A 148 -3.91 12.81 -2.47
C PHE A 148 -3.70 13.75 -1.25
N PRO A 149 -4.60 14.72 -1.02
CA PRO A 149 -4.57 15.58 0.14
C PRO A 149 -4.95 14.81 1.40
N SER A 150 -4.33 15.18 2.51
CA SER A 150 -4.44 14.52 3.80
C SER A 150 -4.53 15.53 4.94
N ARG A 151 -5.23 15.11 5.99
CA ARG A 151 -5.39 15.85 7.24
C ARG A 151 -4.08 15.87 8.05
N PRO A 152 -3.97 16.69 9.12
CA PRO A 152 -2.75 16.75 9.94
C PRO A 152 -2.29 15.42 10.54
N TRP A 153 -3.23 14.51 10.83
CA TRP A 153 -2.95 13.14 11.29
C TRP A 153 -2.88 12.11 10.15
N HIS A 154 -2.71 12.59 8.91
CA HIS A 154 -2.50 11.82 7.68
C HIS A 154 -3.69 10.96 7.22
N GLU A 155 -4.91 11.24 7.67
CA GLU A 155 -6.11 10.66 7.09
C GLU A 155 -6.41 11.32 5.74
N SER A 156 -6.61 10.51 4.70
CA SER A 156 -6.88 10.96 3.35
C SER A 156 -8.24 11.69 3.25
N TYR A 157 -8.31 12.69 2.39
CA TYR A 157 -9.58 13.20 1.90
C TYR A 157 -10.17 12.24 0.86
N LYS A 158 -11.43 11.83 1.05
CA LYS A 158 -12.14 10.81 0.25
C LYS A 158 -13.30 11.43 -0.54
N ASN A 159 -13.08 12.60 -1.13
CA ASN A 159 -14.01 13.24 -2.05
C ASN A 159 -13.57 13.06 -3.51
N GLU A 160 -14.48 13.33 -4.43
CA GLU A 160 -14.16 13.38 -5.86
C GLU A 160 -13.10 14.45 -6.12
N GLY A 161 -12.13 14.12 -6.99
CA GLY A 161 -11.02 15.01 -7.31
C GLY A 161 -9.88 15.05 -6.29
N ALA A 162 -10.02 14.44 -5.10
CA ALA A 162 -8.97 14.37 -4.08
C ALA A 162 -7.89 13.31 -4.35
N PHE A 163 -7.81 12.77 -5.56
CA PHE A 163 -6.79 11.79 -5.91
C PHE A 163 -6.41 11.92 -7.38
N GLN A 164 -5.12 11.80 -7.65
CA GLN A 164 -4.63 11.60 -9.00
C GLN A 164 -3.57 10.52 -9.07
N ILE A 165 -3.57 9.84 -10.20
CA ILE A 165 -2.56 8.89 -10.63
C ILE A 165 -2.00 9.35 -11.98
N VAL A 166 -0.68 9.39 -12.08
CA VAL A 166 0.03 9.76 -13.30
C VAL A 166 1.10 8.71 -13.56
N LYS A 167 1.14 8.22 -14.79
CA LYS A 167 2.27 7.41 -15.26
C LYS A 167 3.27 8.28 -16.00
N PHE A 168 4.54 7.93 -15.91
CA PHE A 168 5.60 8.49 -16.72
C PHE A 168 6.72 7.46 -16.88
N THR A 169 7.62 7.68 -17.82
CA THR A 169 8.73 6.77 -18.09
C THR A 169 10.03 7.54 -18.04
N VAL A 170 11.03 7.04 -17.31
CA VAL A 170 12.40 7.54 -17.38
C VAL A 170 13.19 6.66 -18.34
N LYS A 171 13.87 7.28 -19.31
CA LYS A 171 14.71 6.59 -20.30
C LYS A 171 16.02 7.32 -20.46
N ASN A 172 17.14 6.61 -20.26
CA ASN A 172 18.48 7.17 -20.25
C ASN A 172 18.62 8.33 -19.25
N GLY A 173 17.94 8.23 -18.10
CA GLY A 173 17.93 9.28 -17.08
C GLY A 173 19.17 9.29 -16.20
N GLY A 174 19.94 8.19 -16.19
CA GLY A 174 21.16 8.04 -15.41
C GLY A 174 20.93 7.70 -13.94
N GLY A 175 19.75 7.18 -13.58
CA GLY A 175 19.44 6.75 -12.23
C GLY A 175 20.23 5.50 -11.84
N ASP A 176 20.83 5.53 -10.65
CA ASP A 176 21.60 4.43 -10.08
C ASP A 176 20.67 3.43 -9.40
N LYS A 177 20.54 2.23 -10.01
CA LYS A 177 19.70 1.12 -9.52
C LYS A 177 20.12 0.57 -8.14
N THR A 178 21.30 0.93 -7.66
CA THR A 178 21.82 0.52 -6.35
C THR A 178 21.51 1.52 -5.24
N LYS A 179 20.99 2.71 -5.58
CA LYS A 179 20.62 3.77 -4.64
C LYS A 179 19.11 3.97 -4.59
N PRO A 180 18.56 4.36 -3.43
CA PRO A 180 17.14 4.70 -3.34
C PRO A 180 16.82 5.94 -4.19
N THR A 181 15.56 6.06 -4.60
CA THR A 181 14.99 7.34 -5.01
C THR A 181 14.71 8.15 -3.75
N THR A 182 15.05 9.44 -3.77
CA THR A 182 14.90 10.33 -2.62
C THR A 182 14.18 11.63 -2.96
N THR A 183 13.70 12.36 -1.96
CA THR A 183 13.27 13.75 -2.10
C THR A 183 14.46 14.69 -2.18
N SER A 184 14.22 15.96 -2.50
CA SER A 184 15.24 17.02 -2.44
C SER A 184 15.93 17.15 -1.08
N ASN A 185 15.23 16.81 0.01
CA ASN A 185 15.74 16.84 1.38
C ASN A 185 16.37 15.51 1.82
N GLY A 186 16.53 14.55 0.90
CA GLY A 186 17.17 13.26 1.17
C GLY A 186 16.29 12.22 1.86
N ASN A 187 14.97 12.44 1.97
CA ASN A 187 14.06 11.39 2.44
C ASN A 187 13.90 10.31 1.38
N THR A 188 13.84 9.05 1.79
CA THR A 188 13.70 7.91 0.88
C THR A 188 12.25 7.76 0.41
N MET A 189 12.04 7.84 -0.91
CA MET A 189 10.74 7.65 -1.58
C MET A 189 10.53 6.21 -2.05
N ALA A 190 11.58 5.58 -2.55
CA ALA A 190 11.56 4.23 -3.08
C ALA A 190 12.94 3.60 -2.89
N ASN A 191 12.98 2.33 -2.50
CA ASN A 191 14.24 1.62 -2.40
C ASN A 191 14.80 1.23 -3.78
N ALA A 192 16.13 1.12 -3.82
CA ALA A 192 16.82 0.62 -5.00
C ALA A 192 16.44 -0.84 -5.23
N ALA A 193 16.33 -1.28 -6.48
CA ALA A 193 16.07 -2.67 -6.84
C ALA A 193 17.26 -3.59 -6.47
N ASN A 194 17.55 -3.75 -5.18
CA ASN A 194 18.32 -4.80 -4.48
C ASN A 194 18.84 -4.41 -3.08
N THR A 195 18.39 -3.32 -2.44
CA THR A 195 18.89 -2.98 -1.10
C THR A 195 18.01 -3.55 0.01
N SER A 196 18.40 -4.71 0.54
CA SER A 196 17.94 -5.24 1.84
C SER A 196 18.73 -4.61 3.01
N ALA A 197 18.94 -3.30 2.99
CA ALA A 197 19.62 -2.63 4.09
C ALA A 197 18.60 -2.31 5.18
N ASP A 198 18.82 -2.81 6.41
CA ASP A 198 18.11 -2.42 7.64
C ASP A 198 18.48 -0.95 7.99
N PRO A 199 17.63 0.03 7.69
CA PRO A 199 17.81 1.41 8.14
C PRO A 199 17.33 1.53 9.59
N LYS A 200 17.83 2.55 10.29
CA LYS A 200 17.34 2.89 11.63
C LYS A 200 15.86 3.31 11.55
N PRO A 201 14.97 2.81 12.43
CA PRO A 201 13.56 3.19 12.43
C PRO A 201 13.43 4.71 12.61
N THR A 202 12.74 5.36 11.69
CA THR A 202 12.29 6.76 11.83
C THR A 202 10.79 6.78 12.11
N PRO A 203 10.24 7.87 12.69
CA PRO A 203 8.80 7.99 12.96
C PRO A 203 7.91 7.68 11.74
N GLU A 204 8.39 8.01 10.53
CA GLU A 204 7.66 7.70 9.30
C GLU A 204 8.00 6.32 8.71
N GLY A 205 9.04 5.61 9.14
CA GLY A 205 9.44 4.33 8.52
C GLY A 205 10.07 4.52 7.15
N LYS A 206 11.39 4.35 7.10
CA LYS A 206 12.19 4.39 5.87
C LYS A 206 12.57 2.98 5.38
N ASP A 207 11.97 1.94 5.98
CA ASP A 207 12.16 0.54 5.63
C ASP A 207 11.20 0.22 4.48
N MET A 208 11.66 0.43 3.25
CA MET A 208 10.82 0.35 2.06
C MET A 208 11.16 -0.95 1.31
N GLN A 209 10.29 -1.94 1.29
CA GLN A 209 10.55 -3.10 0.41
C GLN A 209 10.54 -2.64 -1.06
N ASN A 210 11.37 -3.25 -1.91
CA ASN A 210 11.36 -2.93 -3.34
C ASN A 210 9.96 -3.14 -3.91
N SER A 211 9.51 -2.24 -4.77
CA SER A 211 8.25 -2.43 -5.46
C SER A 211 8.42 -3.59 -6.43
N THR A 212 7.70 -4.68 -6.19
CA THR A 212 7.56 -5.79 -7.14
C THR A 212 6.39 -5.56 -8.11
N ALA A 213 5.73 -4.41 -7.99
CA ALA A 213 4.54 -4.08 -8.74
C ALA A 213 4.90 -3.68 -10.18
N GLY A 214 4.16 -4.23 -11.15
CA GLY A 214 4.31 -3.93 -12.57
C GLY A 214 3.45 -2.74 -13.02
N PRO A 215 3.24 -2.57 -14.34
CA PRO A 215 2.40 -1.51 -14.88
C PRO A 215 0.98 -1.52 -14.29
N VAL A 216 0.53 -0.39 -13.76
CA VAL A 216 -0.85 -0.19 -13.26
C VAL A 216 -1.79 0.09 -14.42
N ASP A 217 -3.03 -0.35 -14.38
CA ASP A 217 -4.09 0.19 -15.24
C ASP A 217 -4.95 1.17 -14.43
N ALA A 218 -4.85 2.46 -14.75
CA ALA A 218 -5.56 3.53 -14.02
C ALA A 218 -7.08 3.49 -14.23
N THR A 219 -7.59 2.68 -15.15
CA THR A 219 -9.03 2.50 -15.39
C THR A 219 -9.61 1.30 -14.63
N LYS A 220 -8.75 0.43 -14.08
CA LYS A 220 -9.15 -0.73 -13.29
C LYS A 220 -9.30 -0.37 -11.80
N PRO A 221 -10.02 -1.20 -11.03
CA PRO A 221 -10.06 -1.10 -9.58
C PRO A 221 -8.64 -1.05 -9.01
N LEU A 222 -8.38 -0.08 -8.13
CA LEU A 222 -7.06 0.16 -7.56
C LEU A 222 -7.18 0.54 -6.08
N LEU A 223 -6.41 -0.14 -5.23
CA LEU A 223 -6.16 0.21 -3.84
C LEU A 223 -4.81 0.90 -3.73
N THR A 224 -4.80 2.07 -3.11
CA THR A 224 -3.59 2.81 -2.76
C THR A 224 -3.45 2.80 -1.25
N TYR A 225 -2.47 2.04 -0.75
CA TYR A 225 -2.14 1.99 0.66
C TYR A 225 -1.62 3.35 1.12
N SER A 226 -2.23 3.93 2.16
CA SER A 226 -1.72 5.15 2.81
C SER A 226 -1.06 4.80 4.14
N ARG A 227 -1.82 4.18 5.05
CA ARG A 227 -1.39 3.90 6.43
C ARG A 227 -1.83 2.52 6.93
N PRO A 228 -1.11 1.96 7.91
CA PRO A 228 0.03 2.56 8.65
C PRO A 228 1.41 2.39 8.00
N LYS A 229 2.39 3.23 8.38
CA LYS A 229 3.81 3.11 8.03
C LYS A 229 4.68 3.52 9.22
N GLY A 230 5.87 2.93 9.33
CA GLY A 230 6.89 3.37 10.28
C GLY A 230 6.70 2.99 11.73
N GLU A 231 7.17 3.85 12.62
CA GLU A 231 7.24 3.58 14.05
C GLU A 231 6.18 4.38 14.80
N TYR A 232 5.41 3.68 15.64
CA TYR A 232 4.41 4.26 16.54
C TYR A 232 4.92 4.18 17.97
N LYS A 233 4.83 5.29 18.71
CA LYS A 233 5.34 5.41 20.10
C LYS A 233 4.28 5.93 21.06
N GLY A 234 4.37 5.51 22.31
CA GLY A 234 3.55 6.05 23.40
C GLY A 234 2.06 6.00 23.07
N ASP A 235 1.39 7.15 23.13
CA ASP A 235 -0.06 7.25 22.90
C ASP A 235 -0.49 6.83 21.48
N ASP A 236 0.38 6.98 20.48
CA ASP A 236 0.06 6.62 19.09
C ASP A 236 -0.03 5.09 18.90
N THR A 237 0.47 4.29 19.86
CA THR A 237 0.35 2.82 19.86
C THR A 237 -1.03 2.33 20.31
N LYS A 238 -1.81 3.18 21.00
CA LYS A 238 -3.12 2.79 21.56
C LYS A 238 -4.13 2.47 20.47
N ALA A 239 -4.03 3.18 19.34
CA ALA A 239 -4.89 3.00 18.18
C ALA A 239 -4.16 3.41 16.89
N VAL A 240 -3.90 2.45 16.01
CA VAL A 240 -3.20 2.66 14.74
C VAL A 240 -4.22 2.69 13.61
N MET A 241 -4.20 3.77 12.81
CA MET A 241 -5.08 3.94 11.67
C MET A 241 -4.65 3.07 10.49
N ILE A 242 -5.60 2.30 9.94
CA ILE A 242 -5.52 1.76 8.58
C ILE A 242 -6.27 2.73 7.68
N ASP A 243 -5.57 3.30 6.70
CA ASP A 243 -6.13 4.22 5.73
C ASP A 243 -5.65 3.92 4.31
N PHE A 244 -6.54 4.14 3.34
CA PHE A 244 -6.31 3.79 1.94
C PHE A 244 -7.24 4.59 1.02
N TRP A 245 -6.81 4.73 -0.24
CA TRP A 245 -7.59 5.32 -1.32
C TRP A 245 -8.05 4.25 -2.31
N LEU A 246 -9.26 4.38 -2.85
CA LEU A 246 -9.83 3.45 -3.83
C LEU A 246 -10.20 4.16 -5.14
N SER A 247 -9.59 3.75 -6.25
CA SER A 247 -9.97 4.20 -7.59
C SER A 247 -10.74 3.11 -8.31
N ASN A 248 -11.82 3.48 -9.02
CA ASN A 248 -12.65 2.56 -9.82
C ASN A 248 -13.17 1.34 -9.04
N ALA A 249 -13.31 1.46 -7.72
CA ALA A 249 -13.77 0.40 -6.83
C ALA A 249 -14.73 0.98 -5.80
N LYS A 250 -15.93 0.39 -5.70
CA LYS A 250 -16.92 0.73 -4.68
C LYS A 250 -17.07 -0.43 -3.70
N LEU A 251 -16.96 -0.16 -2.41
CA LEU A 251 -17.02 -1.22 -1.40
C LEU A 251 -18.46 -1.66 -1.12
N LYS A 252 -18.62 -2.90 -0.64
CA LYS A 252 -19.92 -3.53 -0.40
C LYS A 252 -20.83 -2.71 0.53
N GLY A 253 -20.29 -2.16 1.60
CA GLY A 253 -21.01 -1.31 2.55
C GLY A 253 -21.43 0.03 1.96
N ASP A 254 -20.82 0.45 0.85
CA ASP A 254 -21.19 1.62 0.06
C ASP A 254 -22.06 1.24 -1.17
N GLY A 255 -22.53 -0.02 -1.25
CA GLY A 255 -23.37 -0.53 -2.32
C GLY A 255 -22.62 -0.93 -3.59
N GLY A 256 -21.35 -1.32 -3.48
CA GLY A 256 -20.56 -1.92 -4.56
C GLY A 256 -20.30 -3.42 -4.39
N ASP A 257 -19.35 -3.94 -5.16
CA ASP A 257 -19.00 -5.37 -5.22
C ASP A 257 -17.64 -5.72 -4.59
N TYR A 258 -16.87 -4.72 -4.16
CA TYR A 258 -15.51 -4.92 -3.66
C TYR A 258 -15.44 -4.91 -2.13
N ARG A 259 -14.36 -5.45 -1.59
CA ARG A 259 -14.02 -5.36 -0.16
C ARG A 259 -12.52 -5.13 -0.03
N VAL A 260 -12.09 -4.46 1.03
CA VAL A 260 -10.67 -4.44 1.41
C VAL A 260 -10.46 -5.43 2.53
N SER A 261 -9.62 -6.43 2.32
CA SER A 261 -9.17 -7.31 3.40
C SER A 261 -7.90 -6.79 4.06
N TRP A 262 -7.79 -6.98 5.36
CA TRP A 262 -6.56 -6.74 6.12
C TRP A 262 -6.20 -7.93 7.01
N SER A 263 -4.91 -8.17 7.19
CA SER A 263 -4.37 -9.16 8.13
C SER A 263 -3.08 -8.63 8.74
N VAL A 264 -2.80 -9.00 9.98
CA VAL A 264 -1.55 -8.65 10.67
C VAL A 264 -0.85 -9.93 11.10
N ASP A 265 0.45 -10.04 10.80
CA ASP A 265 1.29 -11.17 11.21
C ASP A 265 0.76 -12.55 10.81
N GLY A 266 0.12 -12.62 9.62
CA GLY A 266 -0.46 -13.85 9.10
C GLY A 266 -1.75 -14.28 9.81
N SER A 267 -2.40 -13.39 10.56
CA SER A 267 -3.73 -13.63 11.11
C SER A 267 -4.76 -13.92 10.01
N GLU A 268 -5.90 -14.49 10.40
CA GLU A 268 -7.06 -14.56 9.51
C GLU A 268 -7.41 -13.16 8.98
N ALA A 269 -7.75 -13.10 7.69
CA ALA A 269 -8.11 -11.86 7.03
C ALA A 269 -9.48 -11.35 7.51
N LYS A 270 -9.52 -10.09 7.92
CA LYS A 270 -10.75 -9.36 8.25
C LYS A 270 -11.07 -8.38 7.12
N PHE A 271 -12.30 -7.89 7.05
CA PHE A 271 -12.77 -7.07 5.93
C PHE A 271 -13.21 -5.67 6.37
N ILE A 272 -12.96 -4.70 5.50
CA ILE A 272 -13.45 -3.33 5.54
C ILE A 272 -14.41 -3.19 4.37
N ASP A 273 -15.67 -2.89 4.69
CA ASP A 273 -16.75 -2.82 3.71
C ASP A 273 -17.19 -1.39 3.41
N LYS A 274 -16.76 -0.40 4.19
CA LYS A 274 -17.00 1.02 3.94
C LYS A 274 -15.70 1.73 3.64
N TRP A 275 -15.72 2.65 2.68
CA TRP A 275 -14.52 3.40 2.30
C TRP A 275 -14.24 4.53 3.30
N GLU A 276 -13.78 4.14 4.48
CA GLU A 276 -13.39 5.00 5.59
C GLU A 276 -12.21 4.37 6.34
N PRO A 277 -11.38 5.16 7.05
CA PRO A 277 -10.30 4.58 7.84
C PRO A 277 -10.85 3.79 9.02
N ILE A 278 -10.15 2.71 9.38
CA ILE A 278 -10.42 1.97 10.62
C ILE A 278 -9.27 2.18 11.61
N TRP A 279 -9.55 2.03 12.90
CA TRP A 279 -8.56 2.20 13.97
C TRP A 279 -8.37 0.87 14.69
N LEU A 280 -7.16 0.30 14.61
CA LEU A 280 -6.84 -0.94 15.28
C LEU A 280 -6.23 -0.70 16.65
N THR A 281 -6.80 -1.33 17.68
CA THR A 281 -6.29 -1.31 19.05
C THR A 281 -5.75 -2.68 19.44
N GLY A 282 -5.04 -2.77 20.57
CA GLY A 282 -4.56 -4.06 21.11
C GLY A 282 -3.25 -4.56 20.50
N TRP A 283 -2.46 -3.67 19.89
CA TRP A 283 -1.13 -3.97 19.36
C TRP A 283 -0.19 -4.51 20.42
N ALA A 284 0.57 -5.56 20.09
CA ALA A 284 1.75 -5.92 20.87
C ALA A 284 2.90 -4.95 20.55
N ALA A 285 3.94 -4.94 21.38
CA ALA A 285 5.18 -4.22 21.04
C ALA A 285 6.01 -5.07 20.07
N GLY A 286 6.77 -4.40 19.19
CA GLY A 286 7.64 -5.04 18.21
C GLY A 286 7.30 -4.71 16.76
N LYS A 287 7.94 -5.44 15.83
CA LYS A 287 7.71 -5.34 14.39
C LYS A 287 6.46 -6.13 14.02
N HIS A 288 5.62 -5.56 13.16
CA HIS A 288 4.39 -6.17 12.67
C HIS A 288 4.25 -6.01 11.17
N LYS A 289 3.84 -7.09 10.49
CA LYS A 289 3.59 -7.12 9.06
C LYS A 289 2.11 -7.02 8.79
N ILE A 290 1.71 -5.99 8.04
CA ILE A 290 0.32 -5.72 7.68
C ILE A 290 0.16 -5.97 6.19
N VAL A 291 -0.90 -6.71 5.84
CA VAL A 291 -1.28 -6.95 4.45
C VAL A 291 -2.64 -6.30 4.23
N LEU A 292 -2.74 -5.42 3.24
CA LEU A 292 -4.00 -4.87 2.74
C LEU A 292 -4.22 -5.38 1.31
N THR A 293 -5.43 -5.83 1.01
CA THR A 293 -5.75 -6.39 -0.31
C THR A 293 -7.15 -5.99 -0.78
N LEU A 294 -7.27 -5.56 -2.03
CA LEU A 294 -8.57 -5.35 -2.67
C LEU A 294 -9.06 -6.67 -3.26
N VAL A 295 -10.24 -7.11 -2.82
CA VAL A 295 -10.87 -8.34 -3.29
C VAL A 295 -12.23 -8.08 -3.92
N ASP A 296 -12.61 -8.93 -4.86
CA ASP A 296 -13.94 -8.94 -5.48
C ASP A 296 -15.00 -9.58 -4.57
N LYS A 297 -16.24 -9.66 -5.07
CA LYS A 297 -17.38 -10.25 -4.35
C LYS A 297 -17.22 -11.73 -3.99
N TYR A 298 -16.27 -12.43 -4.60
CA TYR A 298 -15.95 -13.83 -4.32
C TYR A 298 -14.74 -13.98 -3.38
N GLY A 299 -14.17 -12.87 -2.92
CA GLY A 299 -12.97 -12.85 -2.07
C GLY A 299 -11.67 -13.09 -2.85
N LYS A 300 -11.69 -13.00 -4.18
CA LYS A 300 -10.49 -13.13 -5.01
C LYS A 300 -9.79 -11.78 -5.13
N ILE A 301 -8.46 -11.79 -5.08
CA ILE A 301 -7.64 -10.58 -5.32
C ILE A 301 -7.97 -10.00 -6.69
N VAL A 302 -8.25 -8.70 -6.72
CA VAL A 302 -8.41 -7.95 -7.97
C VAL A 302 -7.02 -7.58 -8.46
N ASP A 303 -6.53 -8.24 -9.51
CA ASP A 303 -5.20 -7.91 -10.04
C ASP A 303 -5.18 -6.55 -10.75
N ASN A 304 -4.15 -5.76 -10.45
CA ASN A 304 -3.83 -4.51 -11.12
C ASN A 304 -2.34 -4.21 -10.92
N GLY A 305 -1.48 -4.92 -11.66
CA GLY A 305 -0.03 -4.74 -11.61
C GLY A 305 0.58 -5.05 -10.24
N GLY A 306 -0.09 -5.83 -9.38
CA GLY A 306 0.36 -6.09 -8.01
C GLY A 306 0.13 -4.97 -6.98
N PHE A 307 -0.53 -3.86 -7.34
CA PHE A 307 -0.79 -2.75 -6.41
C PHE A 307 -1.91 -3.06 -5.41
N ASN A 308 -2.84 -3.92 -5.81
CA ASN A 308 -4.02 -4.29 -5.02
C ASN A 308 -3.74 -5.29 -3.90
N ALA A 309 -2.48 -5.70 -3.70
CA ALA A 309 -2.03 -6.49 -2.55
C ALA A 309 -0.73 -5.87 -2.02
N THR A 310 -0.83 -5.09 -0.96
CA THR A 310 0.30 -4.33 -0.42
C THR A 310 0.64 -4.81 0.98
N VAL A 311 1.94 -5.03 1.19
CA VAL A 311 2.52 -5.39 2.48
C VAL A 311 3.27 -4.18 3.03
N ARG A 312 3.11 -3.90 4.33
CA ARG A 312 3.91 -2.93 5.08
C ARG A 312 4.37 -3.51 6.40
N GLU A 313 5.56 -3.08 6.83
CA GLU A 313 6.04 -3.31 8.18
C GLU A 313 5.88 -2.02 8.99
N ILE A 314 5.47 -2.17 10.25
CA ILE A 314 5.48 -1.11 11.24
C ILE A 314 6.17 -1.59 12.51
N THR A 315 6.64 -0.65 13.33
CA THR A 315 7.18 -0.95 14.67
C THR A 315 6.30 -0.29 15.73
N ILE A 316 5.92 -1.04 16.76
CA ILE A 316 5.18 -0.56 17.93
C ILE A 316 6.13 -0.51 19.12
N THR A 317 6.36 0.69 19.67
CA THR A 317 7.25 0.92 20.81
C THR A 317 6.43 1.50 21.98
N LYS A 318 6.12 0.65 22.96
CA LYS A 318 5.31 1.01 24.14
C LYS A 318 6.16 1.61 25.27
#